data_AF-A0A921ISN7-F1
#
_entry.id   AF-A0A921ISN7-F1
#
_cell.length_a   1.000
_cell.length_b   1.000
_cell.length_c   1.000
_cell.angle_alpha   90.00
_cell.angle_beta   90.00
_cell.angle_gamma   90.00
#
_symmetry.space_group_name_H-M   'P 1'
#
loop_
_entity.id
_entity.type
_entity.pdbx_description
1 polymer ?
#
loop_
_entity_poly.entity_id
_entity_poly.type
_entity_poly.pdbx_seq_one_letter_code
_entity_poly.pdbx_strand_id
1 'polypeptide(L)'
;MSETNNIINRLEATGYMTKASYTHEQLLDELKGFEKASLQEVYRTSYSDCLRTYDLISHFRDMASQYALCDTGVYGRLIWSLQHLSKEISSLVNGARGERSMRRSLGWLTCEHEILLNVELESEGERCEYDAIVLTPSGIDIVESKYLGHDAVIDKDGVLSRFLRTFRQPHRPALRCGYPSSSVTSR
;
A
#
# COMPACT_ATOMS: atom_id res chain seq x y z
N MET A 1 15.58 32.92 16.42
CA MET A 1 15.47 31.70 15.58
C MET A 1 14.58 32.02 14.39
N SER A 2 14.93 31.55 13.18
CA SER A 2 14.05 31.68 12.00
C SER A 2 12.77 30.87 12.22
N GLU A 3 11.63 31.31 11.69
CA GLU A 3 10.36 30.57 11.79
C GLU A 3 10.47 29.16 11.19
N THR A 4 11.32 28.98 10.19
CA THR A 4 11.68 27.66 9.64
C THR A 4 12.24 26.72 10.71
N ASN A 5 13.14 27.21 11.58
CA ASN A 5 13.74 26.38 12.63
C ASN A 5 12.71 26.04 13.71
N ASN A 6 11.74 26.94 13.96
CA ASN A 6 10.65 26.65 14.90
C ASN A 6 9.76 25.52 14.37
N ILE A 7 9.44 25.51 13.07
CA ILE A 7 8.66 24.43 12.44
C ILE A 7 9.42 23.11 12.50
N ILE A 8 10.71 23.11 12.14
CA ILE A 8 11.54 21.89 12.19
C ILE A 8 11.58 21.33 13.61
N ASN A 9 11.89 22.16 14.62
CA ASN A 9 11.95 21.72 16.01
C ASN A 9 10.62 21.13 16.50
N ARG A 10 9.47 21.70 16.08
CA ARG A 10 8.14 21.16 16.43
C ARG A 10 7.89 19.80 15.79
N LEU A 11 8.27 19.63 14.53
CA LEU A 11 8.13 18.34 13.84
C LEU A 11 9.06 17.28 14.43
N GLU A 12 10.33 17.63 14.70
CA GLU A 12 11.29 16.72 15.35
C GLU A 12 10.84 16.33 16.77
N ALA A 13 10.24 17.25 17.52
CA ALA A 13 9.70 16.97 18.84
C ALA A 13 8.55 15.95 18.85
N THR A 14 7.93 15.66 17.70
CA THR A 14 6.93 14.58 17.59
C THR A 14 7.56 13.19 17.64
N GLY A 15 8.87 13.08 17.44
CA GLY A 15 9.62 11.82 17.46
C GLY A 15 9.51 10.99 16.18
N TYR A 16 8.58 11.32 15.28
CA TYR A 16 8.39 10.60 14.03
C TYR A 16 9.47 10.94 13.00
N MET A 17 9.99 9.92 12.30
CA MET A 17 11.02 10.07 11.26
C MET A 17 12.32 10.75 11.75
N THR A 18 12.66 10.57 13.03
CA THR A 18 13.86 11.16 13.67
C THR A 18 15.05 10.19 13.77
N LYS A 19 14.83 8.87 13.58
CA LYS A 19 15.90 7.87 13.67
C LYS A 19 16.69 7.78 12.36
N ALA A 20 17.94 7.32 12.46
CA ALA A 20 18.79 7.09 11.30
C ALA A 20 18.30 5.94 10.41
N SER A 21 17.61 4.95 10.98
CA SER A 21 17.04 3.82 10.24
C SER A 21 15.80 3.25 10.94
N TYR A 22 14.97 2.58 10.15
CA TYR A 22 13.71 1.95 10.57
C TYR A 22 13.61 0.56 9.99
N THR A 23 13.03 -0.39 10.73
CA THR A 23 12.63 -1.69 10.15
C THR A 23 11.42 -1.51 9.24
N HIS A 24 11.16 -2.46 8.35
CA HIS A 24 9.97 -2.45 7.48
C HIS A 24 8.68 -2.28 8.31
N GLU A 25 8.57 -3.04 9.40
CA GLU A 25 7.41 -2.99 10.31
C GLU A 25 7.19 -1.62 10.94
N GLN A 26 8.29 -0.93 11.31
CA GLN A 26 8.22 0.39 11.96
C GLN A 26 7.93 1.52 10.97
N LEU A 27 8.40 1.38 9.74
CA LEU A 27 8.41 2.46 8.76
C LEU A 27 7.02 3.02 8.47
N LEU A 28 6.00 2.15 8.35
CA LEU A 28 4.63 2.60 8.07
C LEU A 28 4.06 3.47 9.20
N ASP A 29 4.28 3.08 10.45
CA ASP A 29 3.77 3.82 11.61
C ASP A 29 4.48 5.16 11.76
N GLU A 30 5.79 5.20 11.50
CA GLU A 30 6.60 6.42 11.52
C GLU A 30 6.18 7.40 10.42
N LEU A 31 5.97 6.92 9.20
CA LEU A 31 5.48 7.75 8.09
C LEU A 31 4.07 8.28 8.33
N LYS A 32 3.16 7.47 8.88
CA LYS A 32 1.80 7.91 9.25
C LYS A 32 1.81 8.93 10.39
N GLY A 33 2.68 8.71 11.38
CA GLY A 33 2.90 9.66 12.46
C GLY A 33 3.40 11.00 11.93
N PHE A 34 4.36 10.98 11.01
CA PHE A 34 4.88 12.17 10.35
C PHE A 34 3.83 12.87 9.46
N GLU A 35 3.02 12.11 8.71
CA GLU A 35 1.87 12.65 7.95
C GLU A 35 0.91 13.39 8.89
N LYS A 36 0.54 12.78 10.01
CA LYS A 36 -0.34 13.38 11.02
C LYS A 36 0.27 14.64 11.62
N ALA A 37 1.55 14.61 12.01
CA ALA A 37 2.26 15.76 12.55
C ALA A 37 2.29 16.93 11.56
N SER A 38 2.56 16.64 10.28
CA SER A 38 2.59 17.64 9.20
C SER A 38 1.21 18.28 8.98
N LEU A 39 0.15 17.48 9.02
CA LEU A 39 -1.23 17.98 8.92
C LEU A 39 -1.61 18.87 10.09
N GLN A 40 -1.23 18.49 11.32
CA GLN A 40 -1.48 19.28 12.52
C GLN A 40 -0.73 20.62 12.49
N GLU A 41 0.51 20.64 12.01
CA GLU A 41 1.31 21.87 11.90
C GLU A 41 0.67 22.89 10.94
N VAL A 42 0.13 22.42 9.81
CA VAL A 42 -0.49 23.27 8.78
C VAL A 42 -1.92 23.69 9.16
N TYR A 43 -2.77 22.74 9.53
CA TYR A 43 -4.20 23.01 9.73
C TYR A 43 -4.56 23.41 11.16
N ARG A 44 -3.72 23.09 12.16
CA ARG A 44 -3.87 23.47 13.58
C ARG A 44 -5.26 23.22 14.18
N THR A 45 -6.00 22.23 13.67
CA THR A 45 -7.37 21.91 14.07
C THR A 45 -7.55 20.41 14.21
N SER A 46 -8.53 19.97 15.01
CA SER A 46 -8.89 18.54 15.13
C SER A 46 -9.39 17.92 13.81
N TYR A 47 -9.78 18.75 12.84
CA TYR A 47 -10.11 18.33 11.47
C TYR A 47 -8.93 17.66 10.76
N SER A 48 -7.69 17.92 11.19
CA SER A 48 -6.48 17.32 10.62
C SER A 48 -6.45 15.79 10.69
N ASP A 49 -7.17 15.16 11.62
CA ASP A 49 -7.15 13.69 11.79
C ASP A 49 -7.83 12.93 10.64
N CYS A 50 -8.74 13.60 9.92
CA CYS A 50 -9.42 13.06 8.74
C CYS A 50 -8.65 13.30 7.45
N LEU A 51 -7.63 14.16 7.48
CA LEU A 51 -6.87 14.57 6.31
C LEU A 51 -5.70 13.63 6.04
N ARG A 52 -5.17 13.70 4.84
CA ARG A 52 -4.01 12.94 4.36
C ARG A 52 -3.05 13.84 3.60
N THR A 53 -1.91 13.30 3.22
CA THR A 53 -0.85 14.03 2.49
C THR A 53 -1.37 14.65 1.19
N TYR A 54 -2.36 14.05 0.51
CA TYR A 54 -2.96 14.67 -0.68
C TYR A 54 -3.72 15.96 -0.39
N ASP A 55 -4.27 16.13 0.82
CA ASP A 55 -4.90 17.38 1.25
C ASP A 55 -3.86 18.47 1.50
N LEU A 56 -2.68 18.13 2.04
CA LEU A 56 -1.54 19.06 2.12
C LEU A 56 -1.10 19.52 0.74
N ILE A 57 -1.00 18.58 -0.21
CA ILE A 57 -0.63 18.90 -1.60
C ILE A 57 -1.64 19.88 -2.21
N SER A 58 -2.94 19.63 -2.03
CA SER A 58 -3.99 20.54 -2.53
C SER A 58 -3.87 21.92 -1.90
N HIS A 59 -3.74 21.99 -0.58
CA HIS A 59 -3.62 23.26 0.14
C HIS A 59 -2.40 24.07 -0.30
N PHE A 60 -1.23 23.45 -0.41
CA PHE A 60 -0.04 24.15 -0.87
C PHE A 60 -0.11 24.58 -2.33
N ARG A 61 -0.82 23.84 -3.19
CA ARG A 61 -1.10 24.27 -4.57
C ARG A 61 -1.96 25.53 -4.61
N ASP A 62 -3.02 25.57 -3.82
CA ASP A 62 -3.91 26.72 -3.75
C ASP A 62 -3.17 27.95 -3.21
N MET A 63 -2.41 27.79 -2.13
CA MET A 63 -1.58 28.84 -1.54
C MET A 63 -0.51 29.32 -2.52
N ALA A 64 0.25 28.42 -3.15
CA ALA A 64 1.27 28.82 -4.11
C ALA A 64 0.69 29.60 -5.29
N SER A 65 -0.52 29.24 -5.74
CA SER A 65 -1.23 29.98 -6.80
C SER A 65 -1.62 31.38 -6.33
N GLN A 66 -2.16 31.51 -5.10
CA GLN A 66 -2.56 32.80 -4.52
C GLN A 66 -1.38 33.75 -4.32
N TYR A 67 -0.20 33.23 -3.96
CA TYR A 67 1.00 34.03 -3.69
C TYR A 67 2.00 34.06 -4.86
N ALA A 68 1.63 33.54 -6.04
CA ALA A 68 2.50 33.46 -7.22
C ALA A 68 3.86 32.76 -6.97
N LEU A 69 3.84 31.67 -6.19
CA LEU A 69 5.01 30.87 -5.82
C LEU A 69 5.19 29.58 -6.64
N CYS A 70 4.29 29.32 -7.60
CA CYS A 70 4.25 28.07 -8.37
C CYS A 70 5.54 27.77 -9.14
N ASP A 71 6.26 28.80 -9.60
CA ASP A 71 7.48 28.64 -10.40
C ASP A 71 8.76 28.59 -9.54
N THR A 72 8.62 28.59 -8.21
CA THR A 72 9.77 28.55 -7.31
C THR A 72 10.29 27.12 -7.14
N GLY A 73 11.61 26.95 -7.17
CA GLY A 73 12.23 25.65 -6.91
C GLY A 73 11.95 25.10 -5.50
N VAL A 74 11.67 25.97 -4.53
CA VAL A 74 11.29 25.58 -3.16
C VAL A 74 9.91 24.90 -3.16
N TYR A 75 8.92 25.52 -3.82
CA TYR A 75 7.60 24.92 -3.99
C TYR A 75 7.65 23.60 -4.76
N GLY A 76 8.40 23.55 -5.86
CA GLY A 76 8.58 22.33 -6.64
C GLY A 76 9.12 21.17 -5.79
N ARG A 77 10.13 21.42 -4.96
CA ARG A 77 10.66 20.42 -4.02
C ARG A 77 9.63 20.01 -2.97
N LEU A 78 8.89 20.96 -2.39
CA LEU A 78 7.86 20.66 -1.39
C LEU A 78 6.79 19.71 -1.95
N ILE A 79 6.23 20.03 -3.12
CA ILE A 79 5.19 19.20 -3.74
C ILE A 79 5.74 17.82 -4.10
N TRP A 80 6.95 17.76 -4.67
CA TRP A 80 7.58 16.47 -4.98
C TRP A 80 7.77 15.61 -3.73
N SER A 81 8.28 16.19 -2.64
CA SER A 81 8.47 15.46 -1.38
C SER A 81 7.14 14.97 -0.78
N LEU A 82 6.09 15.79 -0.80
CA LEU A 82 4.76 15.38 -0.33
C LEU A 82 4.15 14.28 -1.21
N GLN A 83 4.30 14.37 -2.54
CA GLN A 83 3.86 13.31 -3.45
C GLN A 83 4.61 12.00 -3.19
N HIS A 84 5.91 12.08 -2.94
CA HIS A 84 6.72 10.92 -2.59
C HIS A 84 6.26 10.31 -1.26
N LEU A 85 6.10 11.11 -0.20
CA LEU A 85 5.55 10.66 1.09
C LEU A 85 4.19 9.95 0.91
N SER A 86 3.26 10.57 0.17
CA SER A 86 1.94 9.98 -0.07
C SER A 86 2.02 8.63 -0.80
N LYS A 87 2.93 8.52 -1.77
CA LYS A 87 3.16 7.28 -2.52
C LYS A 87 3.76 6.19 -1.63
N GLU A 88 4.76 6.51 -0.82
CA GLU A 88 5.41 5.55 0.07
C GLU A 88 4.43 5.00 1.12
N ILE A 89 3.66 5.86 1.78
CA ILE A 89 2.60 5.42 2.70
C ILE A 89 1.60 4.50 1.97
N SER A 90 1.16 4.89 0.77
CA SER A 90 0.20 4.08 0.00
C SER A 90 0.78 2.71 -0.40
N SER A 91 2.06 2.66 -0.76
CA SER A 91 2.78 1.43 -1.11
C SER A 91 2.79 0.47 0.07
N LEU A 92 3.23 0.93 1.25
CA LEU A 92 3.30 0.13 2.47
C LEU A 92 1.91 -0.33 2.96
N VAL A 93 0.89 0.55 2.88
CA VAL A 93 -0.50 0.17 3.21
C VAL A 93 -1.00 -0.94 2.29
N ASN A 94 -0.68 -0.85 1.00
CA ASN A 94 -1.08 -1.86 0.03
C ASN A 94 -0.33 -3.18 0.22
N GLY A 95 0.99 -3.13 0.49
CA GLY A 95 1.80 -4.31 0.86
C GLY A 95 1.20 -5.05 2.04
N ALA A 96 1.00 -4.34 3.16
CA ALA A 96 0.40 -4.92 4.38
C ALA A 96 -1.02 -5.49 4.15
N ARG A 97 -1.80 -4.92 3.22
CA ARG A 97 -3.11 -5.46 2.83
C ARG A 97 -2.97 -6.76 2.03
N GLY A 98 -2.03 -6.78 1.08
CA GLY A 98 -1.69 -7.96 0.29
C GLY A 98 -1.25 -9.10 1.19
N GLU A 99 -0.28 -8.87 2.06
CA GLU A 99 0.25 -9.87 3.00
C GLU A 99 -0.86 -10.41 3.92
N ARG A 100 -1.71 -9.53 4.46
CA ARG A 100 -2.84 -9.95 5.30
C ARG A 100 -3.82 -10.83 4.53
N SER A 101 -4.12 -10.49 3.28
CA SER A 101 -4.99 -11.29 2.42
C SER A 101 -4.36 -12.65 2.12
N MET A 102 -3.07 -12.68 1.77
CA MET A 102 -2.30 -13.89 1.53
C MET A 102 -2.30 -14.79 2.78
N ARG A 103 -1.92 -14.26 3.94
CA ARG A 103 -1.93 -14.99 5.22
C ARG A 103 -3.30 -15.61 5.50
N ARG A 104 -4.38 -14.86 5.26
CA ARG A 104 -5.73 -15.40 5.41
C ARG A 104 -6.00 -16.54 4.44
N SER A 105 -5.59 -16.43 3.19
CA SER A 105 -5.73 -17.48 2.17
C SER A 105 -4.96 -18.75 2.54
N LEU A 106 -3.71 -18.60 2.99
CA LEU A 106 -2.87 -19.73 3.43
C LEU A 106 -3.48 -20.47 4.63
N GLY A 107 -4.20 -19.76 5.52
CA GLY A 107 -4.92 -20.38 6.63
C GLY A 107 -6.05 -21.33 6.24
N TRP A 108 -6.41 -21.42 4.96
CA TRP A 108 -7.41 -22.38 4.44
C TRP A 108 -6.78 -23.65 3.85
N LEU A 109 -5.45 -23.80 3.89
CA LEU A 109 -4.79 -25.02 3.45
C LEU A 109 -5.24 -26.20 4.31
N THR A 110 -5.65 -27.29 3.67
CA THR A 110 -6.17 -28.50 4.34
C THR A 110 -5.13 -29.60 4.48
N CYS A 111 -3.96 -29.44 3.87
CA CYS A 111 -2.85 -30.40 3.99
C CYS A 111 -2.04 -30.15 5.28
N GLU A 112 -1.17 -31.09 5.63
CA GLU A 112 -0.12 -30.83 6.61
C GLU A 112 0.85 -29.79 6.03
N HIS A 113 1.08 -28.71 6.77
CA HIS A 113 1.94 -27.62 6.34
C HIS A 113 2.48 -26.79 7.51
N GLU A 114 3.61 -26.12 7.29
CA GLU A 114 4.15 -25.05 8.12
C GLU A 114 4.24 -23.77 7.30
N ILE A 115 3.88 -22.62 7.89
CA ILE A 115 3.93 -21.31 7.22
C ILE A 115 4.91 -20.41 7.96
N LEU A 116 5.92 -19.97 7.24
CA LEU A 116 6.84 -18.93 7.67
C LEU A 116 6.46 -17.64 6.95
N LEU A 117 6.30 -16.52 7.67
CA LEU A 117 5.88 -15.23 7.12
C LEU A 117 6.99 -14.20 7.30
N ASN A 118 7.13 -13.30 6.32
CA ASN A 118 8.07 -12.18 6.32
C ASN A 118 9.49 -12.62 6.69
N VAL A 119 10.01 -13.58 5.93
CA VAL A 119 11.29 -14.25 6.20
C VAL A 119 12.40 -13.56 5.42
N GLU A 120 13.45 -13.14 6.11
CA GLU A 120 14.72 -12.72 5.49
C GLU A 120 15.71 -13.89 5.53
N LEU A 121 16.23 -14.28 4.36
CA LEU A 121 17.25 -15.33 4.22
C LEU A 121 18.53 -14.71 3.63
N GLU A 122 19.67 -15.08 4.21
CA GLU A 122 21.00 -14.69 3.71
C GLU A 122 21.77 -15.93 3.21
N SER A 123 22.33 -15.85 2.01
CA SER A 123 23.20 -16.89 1.44
C SER A 123 24.29 -16.24 0.60
N GLU A 124 25.56 -16.63 0.83
CA GLU A 124 26.72 -16.10 0.09
C GLU A 124 26.83 -14.56 0.06
N GLY A 125 26.29 -13.88 1.08
CA GLY A 125 26.25 -12.43 1.18
C GLY A 125 25.09 -11.77 0.43
N GLU A 126 24.23 -12.54 -0.23
CA GLU A 126 22.97 -12.09 -0.81
C GLU A 126 21.83 -12.26 0.20
N ARG A 127 21.01 -11.22 0.35
CA ARG A 127 19.82 -11.22 1.21
C ARG A 127 18.56 -11.15 0.36
N CYS A 128 17.63 -12.05 0.62
CA CYS A 128 16.32 -12.08 -0.01
C CYS A 128 15.23 -12.06 1.06
N GLU A 129 14.23 -11.22 0.86
CA GLU A 129 13.01 -11.17 1.65
C GLU A 129 11.91 -11.96 0.93
N TYR A 130 11.16 -12.77 1.68
CA TYR A 130 10.04 -13.55 1.19
C TYR A 130 8.80 -13.28 2.03
N ASP A 131 7.70 -12.91 1.39
CA ASP A 131 6.43 -12.65 2.06
C ASP A 131 5.93 -13.90 2.80
N ALA A 132 5.99 -15.07 2.16
CA ALA A 132 5.71 -16.35 2.80
C ALA A 132 6.47 -17.53 2.17
N ILE A 133 6.85 -18.47 3.03
CA ILE A 133 7.34 -19.80 2.67
C ILE A 133 6.39 -20.83 3.28
N VAL A 134 5.85 -21.72 2.45
CA VAL A 134 4.97 -22.81 2.86
C VAL A 134 5.73 -24.12 2.71
N LEU A 135 5.93 -24.82 3.82
CA LEU A 135 6.56 -26.14 3.85
C LEU A 135 5.45 -27.19 3.90
N THR A 136 5.47 -28.15 2.99
CA THR A 136 4.56 -29.30 2.98
C THR A 136 5.37 -30.60 2.88
N PRO A 137 4.79 -31.77 3.18
CA PRO A 137 5.47 -33.06 2.92
C PRO A 137 5.88 -33.27 1.45
N SER A 138 5.28 -32.52 0.52
CA SER A 138 5.58 -32.62 -0.92
C SER A 138 6.65 -31.65 -1.39
N GLY A 139 7.02 -30.64 -0.59
CA GLY A 139 8.02 -29.65 -0.98
C GLY A 139 7.86 -28.29 -0.31
N ILE A 140 8.52 -27.29 -0.91
CA ILE A 140 8.58 -25.90 -0.45
C ILE A 140 7.94 -25.02 -1.51
N ASP A 141 6.94 -24.24 -1.12
CA ASP A 141 6.30 -23.23 -1.97
C ASP A 141 6.66 -21.83 -1.46
N ILE A 142 7.19 -20.99 -2.35
CA ILE A 142 7.44 -19.56 -2.07
C ILE A 142 6.24 -18.78 -2.59
N VAL A 143 5.64 -17.97 -1.72
CA VAL A 143 4.43 -17.21 -2.03
C VAL A 143 4.72 -15.73 -1.88
N GLU A 144 4.62 -15.00 -2.99
CA GLU A 144 4.80 -13.56 -3.08
C GLU A 144 3.44 -12.87 -3.21
N SER A 145 3.20 -11.82 -2.45
CA SER A 145 1.98 -11.04 -2.48
C SER A 145 2.19 -9.72 -3.23
N LYS A 146 1.42 -9.52 -4.31
CA LYS A 146 1.34 -8.23 -4.99
C LYS A 146 -0.09 -7.69 -4.92
N TYR A 147 -0.30 -6.70 -4.05
CA TYR A 147 -1.59 -6.02 -3.97
C TYR A 147 -1.70 -4.94 -5.04
N LEU A 148 -2.60 -5.15 -6.00
CA LEU A 148 -2.90 -4.20 -7.06
C LEU A 148 -4.24 -3.54 -6.80
N GLY A 149 -4.28 -2.20 -6.81
CA GLY A 149 -5.52 -1.42 -6.70
C GLY A 149 -6.39 -1.43 -7.97
N HIS A 150 -6.21 -2.44 -8.83
CA HIS A 150 -6.88 -2.59 -10.12
C HIS A 150 -6.87 -4.05 -10.56
N ASP A 151 -7.77 -4.41 -11.47
CA ASP A 151 -7.83 -5.75 -12.05
C ASP A 151 -6.52 -6.10 -12.74
N ALA A 152 -6.04 -7.32 -12.49
CA ALA A 152 -4.78 -7.83 -13.00
C ALA A 152 -4.95 -9.21 -13.62
N VAL A 153 -4.04 -9.56 -14.52
CA VAL A 153 -3.95 -10.88 -15.13
C VAL A 153 -2.51 -11.37 -15.06
N ILE A 154 -2.36 -12.65 -14.73
CA ILE A 154 -1.11 -13.38 -14.92
C ILE A 154 -1.31 -14.19 -16.19
N ASP A 155 -0.48 -13.97 -17.19
CA ASP A 155 -0.56 -14.73 -18.44
C ASP A 155 0.03 -16.14 -18.28
N LYS A 156 -0.05 -16.93 -19.35
CA LYS A 156 0.46 -18.31 -19.39
C LYS A 156 1.98 -18.40 -19.19
N ASP A 157 2.71 -17.30 -19.41
CA ASP A 157 4.15 -17.22 -19.29
C ASP A 157 4.55 -16.69 -17.89
N GLY A 158 3.57 -16.44 -17.01
CA GLY A 158 3.77 -16.01 -15.63
C GLY A 158 3.92 -14.49 -15.47
N VAL A 159 3.63 -13.69 -16.51
CA VAL A 159 3.81 -12.23 -16.45
C VAL A 159 2.57 -11.57 -15.86
N LEU A 160 2.77 -10.83 -14.77
CA LEU A 160 1.73 -10.01 -14.14
C LEU A 160 1.56 -8.69 -14.92
N SER A 161 0.35 -8.45 -15.42
CA SER A 161 0.01 -7.21 -16.12
C SER A 161 -1.35 -6.65 -15.69
N ARG A 162 -1.52 -5.34 -15.87
CA ARG A 162 -2.82 -4.67 -15.66
C ARG A 162 -3.82 -5.21 -16.67
N PHE A 163 -4.99 -5.60 -16.20
CA PHE A 163 -6.08 -5.99 -17.08
C PHE A 163 -6.63 -4.74 -17.78
N LEU A 164 -6.17 -4.49 -19.01
CA LEU A 164 -6.75 -3.47 -19.87
C LEU A 164 -8.00 -4.06 -20.53
N ARG A 165 -9.17 -3.50 -20.21
CA ARG A 165 -10.48 -3.85 -20.80
C ARG A 165 -10.58 -3.72 -22.33
N THR A 166 -9.50 -3.35 -23.03
CA THR A 166 -9.45 -3.17 -24.48
C THR A 166 -9.32 -4.47 -25.28
N PHE A 167 -9.05 -5.61 -24.65
CA PHE A 167 -9.23 -6.90 -25.31
C PHE A 167 -10.72 -7.25 -25.35
N ARG A 168 -11.37 -6.88 -26.47
CA ARG A 168 -12.63 -7.51 -26.90
C ARG A 168 -12.45 -9.04 -26.85
N GLN A 169 -13.08 -9.70 -25.89
CA GLN A 169 -13.30 -11.14 -26.01
C GLN A 169 -14.17 -11.37 -27.25
N PRO A 170 -13.83 -12.32 -28.14
CA PRO A 170 -14.87 -12.91 -28.98
C PRO A 170 -15.85 -13.63 -28.03
N HIS A 171 -17.15 -13.39 -28.25
CA HIS A 171 -18.28 -13.88 -27.48
C HIS A 171 -18.04 -15.24 -26.78
N ARG A 172 -18.06 -15.26 -25.44
CA ARG A 172 -18.44 -16.49 -24.72
C ARG A 172 -19.95 -16.64 -24.80
N PRO A 173 -20.50 -17.76 -25.30
CA PRO A 173 -21.93 -18.02 -25.17
C PRO A 173 -22.26 -18.21 -23.69
N ALA A 174 -23.33 -17.55 -23.24
CA ALA A 174 -23.85 -17.68 -21.90
C ALA A 174 -24.28 -19.13 -21.65
N LEU A 175 -23.53 -19.87 -20.83
CA LEU A 175 -24.02 -21.09 -20.22
C LEU A 175 -25.09 -20.70 -19.21
N ARG A 176 -26.37 -20.78 -19.62
CA ARG A 176 -27.51 -20.75 -18.71
C ARG A 176 -27.44 -22.02 -17.84
N CYS A 177 -27.03 -21.86 -16.59
CA CYS A 177 -27.29 -22.85 -15.56
C CYS A 177 -28.79 -22.86 -15.28
N GLY A 178 -29.50 -23.89 -15.74
CA GLY A 178 -30.90 -24.12 -15.42
C GLY A 178 -31.03 -24.64 -13.99
N TYR A 179 -31.79 -23.96 -13.16
CA TYR A 179 -32.27 -24.53 -11.90
C TYR A 179 -33.38 -25.54 -12.21
N PRO A 180 -33.35 -26.77 -11.67
CA PRO A 180 -34.49 -27.66 -11.76
C PRO A 180 -35.59 -27.15 -10.83
N SER A 181 -36.76 -26.88 -11.40
CA SER A 181 -37.99 -26.60 -10.66
C SER A 181 -38.42 -27.86 -9.91
N SER A 182 -38.30 -27.86 -8.59
CA SER A 182 -38.92 -28.86 -7.73
C SER A 182 -40.44 -28.65 -7.72
N SER A 183 -41.14 -29.66 -8.22
CA SER A 183 -42.58 -29.87 -8.06
C SER A 183 -42.94 -29.98 -6.58
N VAL A 184 -43.85 -29.12 -6.11
CA VAL A 184 -44.61 -29.35 -4.87
C VAL A 184 -46.05 -29.55 -5.25
N THR A 185 -46.48 -30.81 -5.29
CA THR A 185 -47.88 -31.21 -5.18
C THR A 185 -48.27 -31.26 -3.71
N SER A 186 -49.37 -30.60 -3.34
CA SER A 186 -50.23 -31.06 -2.25
C SER A 186 -51.64 -30.53 -2.40
N ARG A 187 -52.54 -31.49 -2.65
CA ARG A 187 -53.96 -31.63 -2.30
C ARG A 187 -54.88 -30.42 -2.44
#